data_AF-A0A9E4YGE9-F1
#
_entry.id   AF-A0A9E4YGE9-F1
#
_cell.length_a   1.000
_cell.length_b   1.000
_cell.length_c   1.000
_cell.angle_alpha   90.00
_cell.angle_beta   90.00
_cell.angle_gamma   90.00
#
_symmetry.space_group_name_H-M   'P 1'
#
loop_
_entity.id
_entity.type
_entity.pdbx_description
1 polymer ?
#
loop_
_entity_poly.entity_id
_entity_poly.type
_entity_poly.pdbx_seq_one_letter_code
_entity_poly.pdbx_strand_id
1 'polypeptide(L)'
;DDPDRDFAARAELVDEATARLVAEAALSVASADAARWVQADGPIVAFGHSEGPWGDTIREAWAVGSRVTIEERYPDVWEAIRLLPEDAPGRSVAVGFARNAPDLLDATLEAIGFSLPGLASALALIRADVIVFGVYAADPSRLPERLNREALRGSGIGVLGVAQAGYPGFVVGFLFDQFAERANLEETDIGGTTALYRIVDGDLHLMVKAYGSSIYLAAAPTRAEVEALVLAVVRSQEARS
;
A
#
# COMPACT_ATOMS: atom_id res chain seq x y z
N ASP A 1 -16.91 11.26 6.77
CA ASP A 1 -15.92 11.73 5.79
C ASP A 1 -15.06 10.54 5.42
N ASP A 2 -15.06 10.23 4.13
CA ASP A 2 -14.49 9.01 3.54
C ASP A 2 -13.30 9.47 2.69
N PRO A 3 -12.05 9.15 3.05
CA PRO A 3 -10.87 9.76 2.42
C PRO A 3 -10.67 9.37 0.95
N ASP A 4 -11.32 8.30 0.46
CA ASP A 4 -11.42 8.02 -0.98
C ASP A 4 -12.41 8.95 -1.69
N ARG A 5 -13.39 9.51 -0.97
CA ARG A 5 -14.32 10.54 -1.46
C ARG A 5 -13.77 11.95 -1.40
N ASP A 6 -12.67 12.20 -0.69
CA ASP A 6 -12.20 13.56 -0.41
C ASP A 6 -11.45 14.21 -1.59
N PHE A 7 -10.99 13.45 -2.59
CA PHE A 7 -10.26 14.02 -3.74
C PHE A 7 -10.87 13.71 -5.10
N ALA A 8 -11.37 12.50 -5.35
CA ALA A 8 -12.05 12.16 -6.59
C ALA A 8 -12.88 10.88 -6.45
N ALA A 9 -14.07 10.85 -7.03
CA ALA A 9 -14.91 9.67 -7.12
C ALA A 9 -15.43 9.50 -8.55
N ARG A 10 -15.83 8.27 -8.87
CA ARG A 10 -16.35 7.89 -10.18
C ARG A 10 -17.70 7.19 -10.07
N ALA A 11 -18.56 7.44 -11.04
CA ALA A 11 -19.81 6.72 -11.26
C ALA A 11 -19.83 6.21 -12.70
N GLU A 12 -20.12 4.92 -12.88
CA GLU A 12 -20.39 4.33 -14.18
C GLU A 12 -21.89 4.34 -14.41
N LEU A 13 -22.33 4.91 -15.53
CA LEU A 13 -23.72 5.07 -15.90
C LEU A 13 -24.08 4.15 -17.06
N VAL A 14 -25.38 4.11 -17.36
CA VAL A 14 -25.95 3.18 -18.35
C VAL A 14 -25.40 3.45 -19.77
N ASP A 15 -25.18 4.72 -20.12
CA ASP A 15 -24.65 5.14 -21.41
C ASP A 15 -24.00 6.53 -21.35
N GLU A 16 -23.33 6.91 -22.45
CA GLU A 16 -22.65 8.20 -22.59
C GLU A 16 -23.62 9.39 -22.52
N ALA A 17 -24.85 9.23 -23.02
CA ALA A 17 -25.86 10.30 -22.98
C ALA A 17 -26.26 10.62 -21.53
N THR A 18 -26.46 9.58 -20.72
CA THR A 18 -26.75 9.68 -19.29
C THR A 18 -25.54 10.26 -18.54
N ALA A 19 -24.33 9.83 -18.88
CA ALA A 19 -23.09 10.37 -18.29
C ALA A 19 -22.94 11.87 -18.53
N ARG A 20 -23.22 12.36 -19.75
CA ARG A 20 -23.22 13.79 -20.05
C ARG A 20 -24.26 14.56 -19.23
N LEU A 21 -25.49 14.07 -19.15
CA LEU A 21 -26.55 14.73 -18.38
C LEU A 21 -26.21 14.83 -16.89
N VAL A 22 -25.67 13.76 -16.31
CA VAL A 22 -25.22 13.76 -14.91
C VAL A 22 -24.02 14.67 -14.71
N ALA A 23 -23.08 14.70 -15.64
CA ALA A 23 -21.93 15.60 -15.57
C ALA A 23 -22.36 17.08 -15.68
N GLU A 24 -23.28 17.43 -16.57
CA GLU A 24 -23.84 18.79 -16.69
C GLU A 24 -24.58 19.21 -15.42
N ALA A 25 -25.41 18.33 -14.86
CA ALA A 25 -26.10 18.57 -13.61
C ALA A 25 -25.11 18.75 -12.45
N ALA A 26 -24.09 17.89 -12.34
CA ALA A 26 -23.06 17.99 -11.32
C ALA A 26 -22.20 19.24 -11.49
N LEU A 27 -21.87 19.64 -12.73
CA LEU A 27 -21.13 20.87 -13.02
C LEU A 27 -21.93 22.12 -12.62
N SER A 28 -23.24 22.11 -12.85
CA SER A 28 -24.12 23.21 -12.42
C SER A 28 -24.11 23.40 -10.90
N VAL A 29 -23.94 22.32 -10.13
CA VAL A 29 -23.79 22.34 -8.67
C VAL A 29 -22.36 22.69 -8.25
N ALA A 30 -21.35 22.21 -8.99
CA ALA A 30 -19.93 22.44 -8.71
C ALA A 30 -19.45 23.85 -9.07
N SER A 31 -20.10 24.55 -10.01
CA SER A 31 -19.73 25.91 -10.45
C SER A 31 -19.74 26.98 -9.36
N ALA A 32 -20.26 26.67 -8.16
CA ALA A 32 -20.18 27.52 -6.98
C ALA A 32 -18.82 27.42 -6.23
N ASP A 33 -18.00 26.41 -6.55
CA ASP A 33 -16.71 26.14 -5.92
C ASP A 33 -15.66 25.79 -6.99
N ALA A 34 -14.76 26.74 -7.26
CA ALA A 34 -13.73 26.63 -8.31
C ALA A 34 -12.71 25.52 -8.06
N ALA A 35 -12.67 24.96 -6.84
CA ALA A 35 -11.84 23.82 -6.53
C ALA A 35 -12.49 22.48 -6.91
N ARG A 36 -13.74 22.43 -7.38
CA ARG A 36 -14.37 21.18 -7.82
C ARG A 36 -14.33 21.03 -9.33
N TRP A 37 -14.09 19.80 -9.79
CA TRP A 37 -14.13 19.44 -11.21
C TRP A 37 -15.06 18.26 -11.44
N VAL A 38 -15.66 18.23 -12.63
CA VAL A 38 -16.50 17.13 -13.11
C VAL A 38 -16.08 16.85 -14.55
N GLN A 39 -15.90 15.58 -14.89
CA GLN A 39 -15.52 15.14 -16.23
C GLN A 39 -16.33 13.90 -16.62
N ALA A 40 -16.93 13.92 -17.81
CA ALA A 40 -17.53 12.75 -18.43
C ALA A 40 -16.60 12.16 -19.49
N ASP A 41 -16.51 10.85 -19.56
CA ASP A 41 -15.90 10.14 -20.67
C ASP A 41 -16.56 8.78 -20.88
N GLY A 42 -17.18 8.60 -22.05
CA GLY A 42 -18.08 7.48 -22.32
C GLY A 42 -19.17 7.39 -21.25
N PRO A 43 -19.49 6.19 -20.72
CA PRO A 43 -20.49 6.02 -19.66
C PRO A 43 -20.00 6.46 -18.26
N ILE A 44 -18.77 6.93 -18.10
CA ILE A 44 -18.20 7.24 -16.79
C ILE A 44 -18.27 8.74 -16.52
N VAL A 45 -18.73 9.09 -15.31
CA VAL A 45 -18.62 10.45 -14.75
C VAL A 45 -17.68 10.41 -13.57
N ALA A 46 -16.65 11.25 -13.60
CA ALA A 46 -15.78 11.50 -12.47
C ALA A 46 -15.96 12.91 -11.94
N PHE A 47 -15.81 13.04 -10.64
CA PHE A 47 -15.92 14.30 -9.93
C PHE A 47 -14.86 14.32 -8.85
N GLY A 48 -14.27 15.48 -8.60
CA GLY A 48 -13.22 15.59 -7.61
C GLY A 48 -12.93 17.02 -7.22
N HIS A 49 -11.91 17.18 -6.38
CA HIS A 49 -11.45 18.43 -5.84
C HIS A 49 -10.00 18.68 -6.28
N SER A 50 -9.66 19.94 -6.54
CA SER A 50 -8.35 20.43 -6.98
C SER A 50 -7.78 21.43 -5.98
N GLU A 51 -7.90 21.14 -4.68
CA GLU A 51 -7.11 21.84 -3.68
C GLU A 51 -5.67 21.32 -3.70
N GLY A 52 -4.85 21.99 -4.50
CA GLY A 52 -3.41 21.78 -4.58
C GLY A 52 -2.93 20.87 -5.73
N PRO A 53 -1.60 20.70 -5.85
CA PRO A 53 -0.97 20.05 -7.01
C PRO A 53 -1.43 18.62 -7.29
N TRP A 54 -1.89 17.92 -6.26
CA TRP A 54 -2.38 16.54 -6.35
C TRP A 54 -3.71 16.43 -7.11
N GLY A 55 -4.70 17.26 -6.76
CA GLY A 55 -6.00 17.25 -7.44
C GLY A 55 -5.92 17.73 -8.89
N ASP A 56 -5.01 18.67 -9.18
CA ASP A 56 -4.67 19.07 -10.56
C ASP A 56 -4.09 17.90 -11.37
N THR A 57 -3.18 17.13 -10.77
CA THR A 57 -2.57 15.94 -11.39
C THR A 57 -3.62 14.86 -11.70
N ILE A 58 -4.57 14.62 -10.79
CA ILE A 58 -5.68 13.68 -11.03
C ILE A 58 -6.53 14.18 -12.20
N ARG A 59 -6.96 15.44 -12.18
CA ARG A 59 -7.75 16.03 -13.27
C ARG A 59 -7.03 15.93 -14.62
N GLU A 60 -5.74 16.24 -14.66
CA GLU A 60 -4.93 16.15 -15.89
C GLU A 60 -4.76 14.71 -16.36
N ALA A 61 -4.48 13.76 -15.46
CA ALA A 61 -4.36 12.35 -15.81
C ALA A 61 -5.64 11.78 -16.45
N TRP A 62 -6.80 12.25 -15.97
CA TRP A 62 -8.12 11.91 -16.50
C TRP A 62 -8.45 12.65 -17.81
N ALA A 63 -7.96 13.88 -17.99
CA ALA A 63 -8.15 14.67 -19.22
C ALA A 63 -7.28 14.19 -20.39
N VAL A 64 -6.05 13.75 -20.13
CA VAL A 64 -5.08 13.37 -21.16
C VAL A 64 -5.31 11.95 -21.69
N GLY A 65 -6.33 11.24 -21.21
CA GLY A 65 -6.59 9.86 -21.64
C GLY A 65 -5.44 8.90 -21.29
N SER A 66 -4.61 9.27 -20.31
CA SER A 66 -3.45 8.48 -19.84
C SER A 66 -3.88 7.28 -18.99
N ARG A 67 -4.97 6.63 -19.38
CA ARG A 67 -5.58 5.46 -18.75
C ARG A 67 -4.81 4.20 -19.12
N VAL A 68 -3.53 4.22 -18.79
CA VAL A 68 -2.72 3.01 -18.80
C VAL A 68 -2.98 2.36 -17.45
N THR A 69 -3.40 1.10 -17.46
CA THR A 69 -3.58 0.33 -16.23
C THR A 69 -2.27 0.27 -15.45
N ILE A 70 -2.32 0.03 -14.13
CA ILE A 70 -1.08 -0.21 -13.36
C ILE A 70 -0.31 -1.39 -13.95
N GLU A 71 -1.02 -2.42 -14.43
CA GLU A 71 -0.45 -3.57 -15.14
C GLU A 71 0.35 -3.16 -16.38
N GLU A 72 -0.20 -2.29 -17.22
CA GLU A 72 0.48 -1.85 -18.44
C GLU A 72 1.59 -0.82 -18.16
N ARG A 73 1.40 0.08 -17.18
CA ARG A 73 2.35 1.16 -16.89
C ARG A 73 3.52 0.69 -16.04
N TYR A 74 3.25 -0.23 -15.11
CA TYR A 74 4.18 -0.73 -14.10
C TYR A 74 3.95 -2.25 -13.89
N PRO A 75 4.28 -3.08 -14.88
CA PRO A 75 4.03 -4.52 -14.83
C PRO A 75 4.74 -5.22 -13.66
N ASP A 76 5.92 -4.74 -13.29
CA ASP A 76 6.68 -5.19 -12.11
C ASP A 76 5.95 -4.89 -10.80
N VAL A 77 5.39 -3.68 -10.67
CA VAL A 77 4.56 -3.29 -9.51
C VAL A 77 3.29 -4.14 -9.47
N TRP A 78 2.64 -4.38 -10.60
CA TRP A 78 1.42 -5.19 -10.68
C TRP A 78 1.65 -6.62 -10.19
N GLU A 79 2.72 -7.28 -10.66
CA GLU A 79 3.06 -8.61 -10.19
C GLU A 79 3.39 -8.63 -8.69
N ALA A 80 4.05 -7.59 -8.17
CA ALA A 80 4.28 -7.45 -6.73
C ALA A 80 2.99 -7.19 -5.93
N ILE A 81 2.01 -6.44 -6.46
CA ILE A 81 0.68 -6.26 -5.85
C ILE A 81 -0.01 -7.62 -5.69
N ARG A 82 0.09 -8.48 -6.71
CA ARG A 82 -0.48 -9.83 -6.66
C ARG A 82 0.18 -10.72 -5.61
N LEU A 83 1.35 -10.36 -5.06
CA LEU A 83 1.96 -11.09 -3.96
C LEU A 83 1.29 -10.80 -2.61
N LEU A 84 0.57 -9.69 -2.47
CA LEU A 84 -0.21 -9.40 -1.27
C LEU A 84 -1.31 -10.46 -1.04
N PRO A 85 -1.64 -10.79 0.22
CA PRO A 85 -2.71 -11.70 0.55
C PRO A 85 -4.08 -11.03 0.40
N GLU A 86 -4.99 -11.67 -0.33
CA GLU A 86 -6.38 -11.23 -0.44
C GLU A 86 -7.17 -11.54 0.85
N ASP A 87 -6.89 -12.69 1.47
CA ASP A 87 -7.53 -13.17 2.70
C ASP A 87 -6.73 -12.83 3.97
N ALA A 88 -6.36 -11.54 4.09
CA ALA A 88 -5.80 -11.01 5.32
C ALA A 88 -6.88 -10.92 6.43
N PRO A 89 -6.51 -10.87 7.72
CA PRO A 89 -7.46 -10.78 8.84
C PRO A 89 -8.33 -9.51 8.84
N GLY A 90 -7.94 -8.49 8.07
CA GLY A 90 -8.70 -7.26 7.84
C GLY A 90 -8.93 -7.03 6.34
N ARG A 91 -9.84 -6.12 6.02
CA ARG A 91 -10.10 -5.74 4.62
C ARG A 91 -8.94 -4.87 4.12
N SER A 92 -8.46 -5.14 2.91
CA SER A 92 -7.55 -4.20 2.23
C SER A 92 -8.28 -2.89 1.95
N VAL A 93 -7.74 -1.78 2.44
CA VAL A 93 -8.30 -0.44 2.30
C VAL A 93 -7.46 0.45 1.39
N ALA A 94 -6.18 0.14 1.24
CA ALA A 94 -5.30 0.84 0.32
C ALA A 94 -4.18 -0.07 -0.17
N VAL A 95 -3.75 0.14 -1.40
CA VAL A 95 -2.53 -0.45 -1.96
C VAL A 95 -1.73 0.66 -2.63
N GLY A 96 -0.43 0.69 -2.35
CA GLY A 96 0.50 1.66 -2.91
C GLY A 96 1.86 1.04 -3.17
N PHE A 97 2.76 1.79 -3.80
CA PHE A 97 4.12 1.33 -4.01
C PHE A 97 5.10 2.48 -3.89
N ALA A 98 6.31 2.17 -3.45
CA ALA A 98 7.45 3.07 -3.49
C ALA A 98 8.55 2.41 -4.33
N ARG A 99 9.17 3.20 -5.21
CA ARG A 99 10.43 2.79 -5.84
C ARG A 99 11.55 2.96 -4.82
N ASN A 100 12.47 2.01 -4.78
CA ASN A 100 13.59 2.01 -3.86
C ASN A 100 14.60 3.11 -4.22
N ALA A 101 14.27 4.34 -3.83
CA ALA A 101 15.21 5.42 -3.64
C ALA A 101 15.54 5.44 -2.14
N PRO A 102 16.80 5.19 -1.73
CA PRO A 102 17.14 4.93 -0.34
C PRO A 102 16.60 5.98 0.64
N ASP A 103 16.75 7.25 0.27
CA ASP A 103 16.30 8.38 1.09
C ASP A 103 14.78 8.50 1.16
N LEU A 104 14.07 8.11 0.09
CA LEU A 104 12.61 8.22 0.02
C LEU A 104 11.93 7.15 0.88
N LEU A 105 12.46 5.92 0.87
CA LEU A 105 11.88 4.83 1.64
C LEU A 105 12.06 5.06 3.13
N ASP A 106 13.30 5.37 3.56
CA ASP A 106 13.60 5.60 4.96
C ASP A 106 12.81 6.82 5.49
N ALA A 107 12.71 7.90 4.71
CA ALA A 107 11.90 9.07 5.07
C ALA A 107 10.38 8.78 5.12
N THR A 108 9.87 7.96 4.19
CA THR A 108 8.45 7.58 4.19
C THR A 108 8.13 6.75 5.42
N LEU A 109 8.97 5.76 5.73
CA LEU A 109 8.83 4.92 6.91
C LEU A 109 8.95 5.75 8.19
N GLU A 110 9.92 6.64 8.29
CA GLU A 110 10.06 7.53 9.44
C GLU A 110 8.82 8.43 9.62
N ALA A 111 8.24 8.95 8.53
CA ALA A 111 7.03 9.76 8.56
C ALA A 111 5.79 9.00 9.08
N ILE A 112 5.69 7.68 8.80
CA ILE A 112 4.65 6.81 9.37
C ILE A 112 5.08 6.17 10.71
N GLY A 113 6.22 6.60 11.26
CA GLY A 113 6.68 6.24 12.60
C GLY A 113 7.46 4.92 12.68
N PHE A 114 7.98 4.44 11.56
CA PHE A 114 8.87 3.29 11.45
C PHE A 114 10.31 3.75 11.28
N SER A 115 11.12 3.66 12.33
CA SER A 115 12.58 3.77 12.18
C SER A 115 13.20 2.39 11.98
N LEU A 116 13.57 2.06 10.73
CA LEU A 116 14.35 0.87 10.39
C LEU A 116 15.64 1.26 9.67
N PRO A 117 16.64 1.79 10.41
CA PRO A 117 17.91 2.21 9.82
C PRO A 117 18.54 1.08 9.00
N GLY A 118 18.85 1.36 7.73
CA GLY A 118 19.50 0.42 6.84
C GLY A 118 18.56 -0.54 6.09
N LEU A 119 17.24 -0.40 6.21
CA LEU A 119 16.28 -1.16 5.40
C LEU A 119 16.44 -0.83 3.91
N ALA A 120 16.51 0.45 3.53
CA ALA A 120 16.81 0.84 2.16
C ALA A 120 18.09 0.19 1.59
N SER A 121 19.16 0.20 2.38
CA SER A 121 20.44 -0.44 2.02
C SER A 121 20.31 -1.96 1.88
N ALA A 122 19.53 -2.62 2.74
CA ALA A 122 19.28 -4.05 2.67
C ALA A 122 18.43 -4.43 1.43
N LEU A 123 17.44 -3.60 1.09
CA LEU A 123 16.62 -3.78 -0.10
C LEU A 123 17.42 -3.53 -1.38
N ALA A 124 18.31 -2.54 -1.37
CA ALA A 124 19.25 -2.32 -2.47
C ALA A 124 20.20 -3.52 -2.63
N LEU A 125 20.65 -4.11 -1.52
CA LEU A 125 21.54 -5.28 -1.52
C LEU A 125 20.89 -6.51 -2.17
N ILE A 126 19.60 -6.72 -1.96
CA ILE A 126 18.84 -7.81 -2.61
C ILE A 126 18.29 -7.42 -4.00
N ARG A 127 18.63 -6.22 -4.50
CA ARG A 127 18.11 -5.67 -5.77
C ARG A 127 16.58 -5.64 -5.82
N ALA A 128 15.95 -5.23 -4.73
CA ALA A 128 14.53 -4.90 -4.72
C ALA A 128 14.35 -3.45 -5.16
N ASP A 129 13.87 -3.25 -6.37
CA ASP A 129 13.67 -1.92 -6.98
C ASP A 129 12.34 -1.27 -6.57
N VAL A 130 11.39 -2.08 -6.10
CA VAL A 130 10.04 -1.67 -5.70
C VAL A 130 9.64 -2.37 -4.42
N ILE A 131 8.95 -1.64 -3.55
CA ILE A 131 8.14 -2.21 -2.48
C ILE A 131 6.69 -1.85 -2.73
N VAL A 132 5.82 -2.85 -2.67
CA VAL A 132 4.38 -2.66 -2.66
C VAL A 132 3.88 -2.77 -1.23
N PHE A 133 2.98 -1.87 -0.84
CA PHE A 133 2.37 -1.84 0.48
C PHE A 133 0.86 -2.09 0.35
N GLY A 134 0.32 -2.98 1.18
CA GLY A 134 -1.10 -3.11 1.44
C GLY A 134 -1.42 -2.64 2.85
N VAL A 135 -2.49 -1.85 2.99
CA VAL A 135 -3.03 -1.42 4.28
C VAL A 135 -4.30 -2.21 4.55
N TYR A 136 -4.39 -2.81 5.73
CA TYR A 136 -5.48 -3.68 6.15
C TYR A 136 -6.11 -3.14 7.42
N ALA A 137 -7.43 -3.02 7.42
CA ALA A 137 -8.18 -2.57 8.58
C ALA A 137 -9.27 -3.58 8.94
N ALA A 138 -9.39 -3.88 10.23
CA ALA A 138 -10.51 -4.70 10.73
C ALA A 138 -11.85 -3.96 10.56
N ASP A 139 -11.85 -2.65 10.77
CA ASP A 139 -13.02 -1.78 10.61
C ASP A 139 -12.67 -0.56 9.72
N PRO A 140 -12.98 -0.61 8.42
CA PRO A 140 -12.73 0.49 7.49
C PRO A 140 -13.46 1.79 7.86
N SER A 141 -14.50 1.75 8.70
CA SER A 141 -15.21 2.96 9.13
C SER A 141 -14.43 3.81 10.13
N ARG A 142 -13.32 3.27 10.69
CA ARG A 142 -12.46 3.93 11.67
C ARG A 142 -11.11 4.36 11.09
N LEU A 143 -11.01 4.45 9.77
CA LEU A 143 -9.79 4.93 9.13
C LEU A 143 -9.54 6.40 9.51
N PRO A 144 -8.33 6.73 9.98
CA PRO A 144 -7.97 8.11 10.25
C PRO A 144 -7.80 8.88 8.93
N GLU A 145 -8.17 10.15 8.92
CA GLU A 145 -7.99 11.04 7.76
C GLU A 145 -6.53 11.13 7.29
N ARG A 146 -5.58 10.92 8.22
CA ARG A 146 -4.15 10.86 7.93
C ARG A 146 -3.53 9.65 8.59
N LEU A 147 -2.81 8.86 7.80
CA LEU A 147 -1.99 7.78 8.33
C LEU A 147 -0.74 8.40 8.97
N ASN A 148 -0.72 8.45 10.29
CA ASN A 148 0.44 8.84 11.09
C ASN A 148 0.65 7.81 12.21
N ARG A 149 1.73 7.95 12.97
CA ARG A 149 2.07 7.00 14.05
C ARG A 149 0.94 6.83 15.06
N GLU A 150 0.29 7.92 15.48
CA GLU A 150 -0.80 7.88 16.47
C GLU A 150 -2.06 7.20 15.90
N ALA A 151 -2.32 7.45 14.62
CA ALA A 151 -3.36 6.80 13.83
C ALA A 151 -3.14 5.28 13.79
N LEU A 152 -1.94 4.81 13.44
CA LEU A 152 -1.63 3.37 13.41
C LEU A 152 -1.88 2.72 14.79
N ARG A 153 -1.41 3.35 15.87
CA ARG A 153 -1.59 2.85 17.25
C ARG A 153 -3.06 2.68 17.66
N GLY A 154 -3.95 3.59 17.23
CA GLY A 154 -5.33 3.64 17.70
C GLY A 154 -6.37 2.95 16.80
N SER A 155 -6.00 2.57 15.57
CA SER A 155 -6.98 2.22 14.51
C SER A 155 -7.08 0.73 14.19
N GLY A 156 -6.24 -0.13 14.80
CA GLY A 156 -6.20 -1.56 14.44
C GLY A 156 -5.80 -1.78 12.97
N ILE A 157 -5.05 -0.83 12.39
CA ILE A 157 -4.56 -0.90 11.03
C ILE A 157 -3.25 -1.68 11.00
N GLY A 158 -3.21 -2.68 10.13
CA GLY A 158 -2.00 -3.40 9.79
C GLY A 158 -1.46 -2.98 8.42
N VAL A 159 -0.14 -2.88 8.30
CA VAL A 159 0.54 -2.59 7.02
C VAL A 159 1.37 -3.82 6.64
N LEU A 160 1.32 -4.19 5.37
CA LEU A 160 2.14 -5.25 4.81
C LEU A 160 2.89 -4.73 3.58
N GLY A 161 4.20 -4.65 3.67
CA GLY A 161 5.10 -4.43 2.55
C GLY A 161 5.53 -5.76 1.92
N VAL A 162 5.65 -5.80 0.60
CA VAL A 162 6.31 -6.88 -0.15
C VAL A 162 7.35 -6.29 -1.08
N ALA A 163 8.57 -6.80 -0.98
CA ALA A 163 9.70 -6.46 -1.83
C ALA A 163 10.15 -7.71 -2.57
N GLN A 164 10.22 -7.67 -3.89
CA GLN A 164 10.71 -8.77 -4.71
C GLN A 164 12.19 -8.54 -5.02
N ALA A 165 13.03 -9.49 -4.62
CA ALA A 165 14.45 -9.45 -4.90
C ALA A 165 14.75 -9.88 -6.35
N GLY A 166 15.75 -9.26 -6.95
CA GLY A 166 16.28 -9.67 -8.25
C GLY A 166 17.16 -10.93 -8.21
N TYR A 167 17.32 -11.54 -7.03
CA TYR A 167 18.13 -12.74 -6.83
C TYR A 167 17.29 -13.99 -6.54
N PRO A 168 17.81 -15.20 -6.84
CA PRO A 168 17.18 -16.45 -6.41
C PRO A 168 17.03 -16.53 -4.90
N GLY A 169 15.98 -17.24 -4.42
CA GLY A 169 15.62 -17.25 -3.01
C GLY A 169 16.72 -17.71 -2.04
N PHE A 170 17.62 -18.61 -2.44
CA PHE A 170 18.74 -19.02 -1.57
C PHE A 170 19.74 -17.89 -1.31
N VAL A 171 19.94 -16.97 -2.27
CA VAL A 171 20.78 -15.78 -2.10
C VAL A 171 20.05 -14.78 -1.20
N VAL A 172 18.74 -14.63 -1.39
CA VAL A 172 17.90 -13.76 -0.56
C VAL A 172 17.96 -14.20 0.89
N GLY A 173 17.80 -15.50 1.18
CA GLY A 173 17.91 -16.04 2.53
C GLY A 173 19.24 -15.69 3.20
N PHE A 174 20.36 -15.91 2.51
CA PHE A 174 21.68 -15.57 3.05
C PHE A 174 21.85 -14.06 3.35
N LEU A 175 21.37 -13.18 2.46
CA LEU A 175 21.44 -11.73 2.67
C LEU A 175 20.46 -11.26 3.75
N PHE A 176 19.32 -11.95 3.87
CA PHE A 176 18.29 -11.67 4.86
C PHE A 176 18.76 -11.95 6.27
N ASP A 177 19.49 -13.04 6.50
CA ASP A 177 20.07 -13.36 7.81
C ASP A 177 21.03 -12.25 8.29
N GLN A 178 21.85 -11.70 7.39
CA GLN A 178 22.73 -10.56 7.72
C GLN A 178 21.96 -9.27 8.02
N PHE A 179 20.83 -9.05 7.35
CA PHE A 179 19.94 -7.93 7.64
C PHE A 179 19.26 -8.10 9.00
N ALA A 180 18.78 -9.31 9.30
CA ALA A 180 18.16 -9.68 10.56
C ALA A 180 19.03 -9.30 11.76
N GLU A 181 20.28 -9.72 11.73
CA GLU A 181 21.27 -9.43 12.77
C GLU A 181 21.48 -7.92 12.96
N ARG A 182 21.66 -7.18 11.85
CA ARG A 182 21.87 -5.71 11.90
C ARG A 182 20.65 -4.94 12.38
N ALA A 183 19.46 -5.39 12.01
CA ALA A 183 18.19 -4.79 12.40
C ALA A 183 17.76 -5.18 13.82
N ASN A 184 18.54 -6.02 14.52
CA ASN A 184 18.23 -6.59 15.83
C ASN A 184 16.84 -7.26 15.82
N LEU A 185 16.56 -7.99 14.74
CA LEU A 185 15.35 -8.79 14.62
C LEU A 185 15.61 -10.16 15.25
N GLU A 186 14.70 -10.60 16.10
CA GLU A 186 14.78 -11.89 16.77
C GLU A 186 13.99 -12.94 16.01
N GLU A 187 14.55 -14.13 15.85
CA GLU A 187 13.82 -15.26 15.28
C GLU A 187 12.65 -15.67 16.19
N THR A 188 11.48 -15.91 15.61
CA THR A 188 10.30 -16.37 16.32
C THR A 188 9.51 -17.35 15.47
N ASP A 189 8.88 -18.35 16.11
CA ASP A 189 7.95 -19.27 15.45
C ASP A 189 6.53 -18.70 15.50
N ILE A 190 5.87 -18.69 14.35
CA ILE A 190 4.49 -18.26 14.20
C ILE A 190 3.71 -19.31 13.41
N GLY A 191 2.88 -20.10 14.09
CA GLY A 191 2.07 -21.13 13.43
C GLY A 191 2.90 -22.18 12.68
N GLY A 192 4.08 -22.57 13.20
CA GLY A 192 4.94 -23.58 12.60
C GLY A 192 5.82 -23.09 11.46
N THR A 193 5.90 -21.78 11.24
CA THR A 193 6.90 -21.18 10.36
C THR A 193 7.72 -20.14 11.09
N THR A 194 9.00 -20.09 10.73
CA THR A 194 9.92 -19.05 11.18
C THR A 194 9.59 -17.69 10.55
N ALA A 195 9.62 -16.66 11.38
CA ALA A 195 9.65 -15.25 11.01
C ALA A 195 10.64 -14.50 11.91
N LEU A 196 10.96 -13.28 11.52
CA LEU A 196 11.78 -12.37 12.32
C LEU A 196 10.89 -11.32 12.96
N TYR A 197 11.18 -10.94 14.21
CA TYR A 197 10.31 -10.08 15.00
C TYR A 197 11.08 -9.02 15.78
N ARG A 198 10.48 -7.83 15.91
CA ARG A 198 10.94 -6.78 16.81
C ARG A 198 9.80 -5.82 17.16
N ILE A 199 9.91 -5.17 18.32
CA ILE A 199 9.12 -3.99 18.65
C ILE A 199 9.90 -2.74 18.22
N VAL A 200 9.28 -1.92 17.37
CA VAL A 200 9.82 -0.65 16.86
C VAL A 200 9.17 0.50 17.62
N ASP A 201 9.98 1.47 18.04
CA ASP A 201 9.53 2.71 18.70
C ASP A 201 8.62 2.52 19.92
N GLY A 202 8.76 1.37 20.60
CA GLY A 202 8.18 1.06 21.92
C GLY A 202 6.85 0.32 21.91
N ASP A 203 6.09 0.37 20.82
CA ASP A 203 4.72 -0.18 20.78
C ASP A 203 4.26 -0.74 19.43
N LEU A 204 5.06 -0.59 18.37
CA LEU A 204 4.71 -1.08 17.05
C LEU A 204 5.37 -2.43 16.80
N HIS A 205 4.56 -3.46 16.52
CA HIS A 205 5.05 -4.80 16.27
C HIS A 205 5.41 -4.94 14.80
N LEU A 206 6.66 -5.30 14.52
CA LEU A 206 7.18 -5.57 13.19
C LEU A 206 7.50 -7.06 13.08
N MET A 207 7.06 -7.69 12.00
CA MET A 207 7.55 -9.00 11.58
C MET A 207 8.04 -8.97 10.15
N VAL A 208 9.12 -9.70 9.90
CA VAL A 208 9.71 -9.82 8.58
C VAL A 208 9.82 -11.29 8.22
N LYS A 209 9.42 -11.65 7.00
CA LYS A 209 9.49 -13.01 6.50
C LYS A 209 9.99 -13.04 5.06
N ALA A 210 11.04 -13.81 4.81
CA ALA A 210 11.42 -14.20 3.47
C ALA A 210 10.60 -15.41 3.01
N TYR A 211 10.13 -15.38 1.76
CA TYR A 211 9.51 -16.52 1.07
C TYR A 211 9.98 -16.52 -0.39
N GLY A 212 10.78 -17.52 -0.77
CA GLY A 212 11.39 -17.55 -2.10
C GLY A 212 12.27 -16.31 -2.33
N SER A 213 12.02 -15.59 -3.43
CA SER A 213 12.70 -14.33 -3.76
C SER A 213 12.02 -13.09 -3.19
N SER A 214 11.03 -13.24 -2.32
CA SER A 214 10.24 -12.11 -1.79
C SER A 214 10.46 -11.93 -0.29
N ILE A 215 10.54 -10.68 0.14
CA ILE A 215 10.60 -10.30 1.55
C ILE A 215 9.32 -9.55 1.90
N TYR A 216 8.66 -10.01 2.95
CA TYR A 216 7.43 -9.43 3.49
C TYR A 216 7.75 -8.72 4.80
N LEU A 217 7.29 -7.48 4.92
CA LEU A 217 7.39 -6.67 6.15
C LEU A 217 5.97 -6.38 6.63
N ALA A 218 5.55 -7.04 7.71
CA ALA A 218 4.26 -6.79 8.33
C ALA A 218 4.45 -5.91 9.56
N ALA A 219 3.56 -4.96 9.76
CA ALA A 219 3.53 -4.14 10.94
C ALA A 219 2.12 -3.88 11.44
N ALA A 220 1.93 -3.96 12.76
CA ALA A 220 0.64 -3.73 13.39
C ALA A 220 0.77 -3.31 14.87
N PRO A 221 -0.30 -2.74 15.48
CA PRO A 221 -0.30 -2.32 16.88
C PRO A 221 -0.13 -3.44 17.90
N THR A 222 -0.46 -4.68 17.53
CA THR A 222 -0.31 -5.83 18.41
C THR A 222 0.46 -6.97 17.75
N ARG A 223 1.10 -7.80 18.60
CA ARG A 223 1.76 -9.02 18.15
C ARG A 223 0.82 -9.95 17.38
N ALA A 224 -0.41 -10.12 17.87
CA ALA A 224 -1.39 -11.01 17.24
C ALA A 224 -1.79 -10.54 15.83
N GLU A 225 -1.96 -9.24 15.63
CA GLU A 225 -2.30 -8.68 14.31
C GLU A 225 -1.16 -8.86 13.31
N VAL A 226 0.09 -8.59 13.73
CA VAL A 226 1.25 -8.76 12.82
C VAL A 226 1.48 -10.24 12.49
N GLU A 227 1.32 -11.15 13.46
CA GLU A 227 1.38 -12.60 13.23
C GLU A 227 0.32 -13.04 12.22
N ALA A 228 -0.91 -12.56 12.38
CA ALA A 228 -2.02 -12.92 11.52
C ALA A 228 -1.83 -12.41 10.07
N LEU A 229 -1.20 -11.24 9.88
CA LEU A 229 -0.79 -10.75 8.56
C LEU A 229 0.28 -11.64 7.91
N VAL A 230 1.33 -12.02 8.65
CA VAL A 230 2.38 -12.89 8.11
C VAL A 230 1.85 -14.28 7.81
N LEU A 231 0.97 -14.83 8.64
CA LEU A 231 0.30 -16.10 8.36
C LEU A 231 -0.61 -16.02 7.13
N ALA A 232 -1.24 -14.87 6.86
CA ALA A 232 -2.00 -14.67 5.62
C ALA A 232 -1.08 -14.70 4.38
N VAL A 233 0.12 -14.12 4.47
CA VAL A 233 1.14 -14.25 3.43
C VAL A 233 1.49 -15.71 3.20
N VAL A 234 1.80 -16.46 4.26
CA VAL A 234 2.22 -17.87 4.15
C VAL A 234 1.16 -18.70 3.42
N ARG A 235 -0.10 -18.63 3.87
CA ARG A 235 -1.21 -19.33 3.21
C ARG A 235 -1.37 -18.95 1.75
N SER A 236 -1.25 -17.65 1.46
CA SER A 236 -1.37 -17.12 0.11
C SER A 236 -0.25 -17.63 -0.82
N GLN A 237 0.98 -17.74 -0.30
CA GLN A 237 2.09 -18.27 -1.07
C GLN A 237 2.02 -19.80 -1.26
N GLU A 238 1.61 -20.54 -0.24
CA GLU A 238 1.39 -21.99 -0.32
C GLU A 238 0.28 -22.36 -1.32
N ALA A 239 -0.78 -21.54 -1.42
CA ALA A 239 -1.84 -21.75 -2.41
C ALA A 239 -1.39 -21.48 -3.86
N ARG A 240 -0.25 -20.80 -4.07
CA ARG A 240 0.30 -20.44 -5.38
C ARG A 240 1.40 -21.39 -5.86
N SER A 241 1.96 -22.20 -4.98
CA SER A 241 3.00 -23.22 -5.26
C SER A 241 2.40 -24.56 -5.64
#